data_AF-A0A0Q4JCH3-F1
#
_entry.id   AF-A0A0Q4JCH3-F1
#
_cell.length_a   1.000
_cell.length_b   1.000
_cell.length_c   1.000
_cell.angle_alpha   90.00
_cell.angle_beta   90.00
_cell.angle_gamma   90.00
#
_symmetry.space_group_name_H-M   'P 1'
#
loop_
_entity.id
_entity.type
_entity.pdbx_description
1 polymer ?
#
loop_
_entity_poly.entity_id
_entity_poly.type
_entity_poly.pdbx_seq_one_letter_code
_entity_poly.pdbx_strand_id
1 'polypeptide(L)'
;MSGKMTLAAVAVLAVPVAAHAQAYQCSAPSSVERVHQDLPSESQPKRVIPIGSYTLAITWAPQYCRDNGDRPGSAFQCGAENRFGFTLHGLWPDGVGKDWPQYCREAEFVPPPVIRAHLCTTPSAQLLQHEWAKHGTCMPGYRPAQYFAQSAALYGKLRFPDMDAASRTLLTAARFAALMAGANPGLKPDMMRVTATKQGWLDEIWICLDRRFRYRRCPVHQGGLAPAAPLKIWRGAR
;
A
#
# COMPACT_ATOMS: atom_id res chain seq x y z
N MET A 1 -59.78 24.22 23.34
CA MET A 1 -59.28 22.83 23.41
C MET A 1 -58.09 22.71 22.47
N SER A 2 -56.88 22.84 23.00
CA SER A 2 -55.64 22.83 22.21
C SER A 2 -55.20 21.40 21.92
N GLY A 3 -55.21 21.00 20.65
CA GLY A 3 -54.62 19.74 20.17
C GLY A 3 -53.11 19.90 20.03
N LYS A 4 -52.33 19.12 20.78
CA LYS A 4 -50.87 19.02 20.62
C LYS A 4 -50.57 18.01 19.51
N MET A 5 -49.94 18.46 18.44
CA MET A 5 -49.41 17.63 17.36
C MET A 5 -47.99 17.20 17.74
N THR A 6 -47.81 15.92 18.07
CA THR A 6 -46.50 15.37 18.43
C THR A 6 -45.76 15.00 17.15
N LEU A 7 -44.72 15.76 16.78
CA LEU A 7 -43.79 15.33 15.73
C LEU A 7 -42.89 14.22 16.29
N ALA A 8 -43.03 13.01 15.74
CA ALA A 8 -42.08 11.93 15.96
C ALA A 8 -40.82 12.20 15.13
N ALA A 9 -39.71 12.50 15.80
CA ALA A 9 -38.40 12.58 15.15
C ALA A 9 -37.93 11.17 14.79
N VAL A 10 -37.91 10.86 13.48
CA VAL A 10 -37.27 9.64 12.97
C VAL A 10 -35.77 9.85 13.04
N ALA A 11 -35.12 9.22 14.02
CA ALA A 11 -33.67 9.15 14.10
C ALA A 11 -33.15 8.27 12.96
N VAL A 12 -32.59 8.89 11.92
CA VAL A 12 -31.84 8.19 10.88
C VAL A 12 -30.56 7.67 11.54
N LEU A 13 -30.55 6.39 11.88
CA LEU A 13 -29.35 5.66 12.27
C LEU A 13 -28.41 5.66 11.05
N ALA A 14 -27.38 6.51 11.09
CA ALA A 14 -26.27 6.45 10.16
C ALA A 14 -25.56 5.12 10.38
N VAL A 15 -25.89 4.13 9.55
CA VAL A 15 -25.10 2.90 9.46
C VAL A 15 -23.68 3.33 9.07
N PRO A 16 -22.64 2.96 9.82
CA PRO A 16 -21.28 3.22 9.38
C PRO A 16 -21.08 2.45 8.08
N VAL A 17 -20.98 3.17 6.97
CA VAL A 17 -20.49 2.60 5.72
C VAL A 17 -19.10 2.08 6.05
N ALA A 18 -18.96 0.76 6.15
CA ALA A 18 -17.67 0.13 6.25
C ALA A 18 -16.84 0.70 5.09
N ALA A 19 -15.76 1.40 5.42
CA ALA A 19 -14.79 1.82 4.43
C ALA A 19 -14.34 0.53 3.72
N HIS A 20 -14.85 0.29 2.51
CA HIS A 20 -14.48 -0.85 1.70
C HIS A 20 -13.00 -0.65 1.34
N ALA A 21 -12.15 -1.24 2.17
CA ALA A 21 -10.74 -1.38 1.93
C ALA A 21 -10.56 -2.20 0.65
N GLN A 22 -10.38 -1.50 -0.47
CA GLN A 22 -9.48 -1.69 -1.64
C GLN A 22 -9.16 -3.10 -2.20
N ALA A 23 -9.50 -4.18 -1.50
CA ALA A 23 -9.79 -5.50 -2.02
C ALA A 23 -11.25 -5.54 -2.52
N TYR A 24 -11.44 -6.00 -3.75
CA TYR A 24 -12.78 -6.26 -4.29
C TYR A 24 -13.45 -7.43 -3.56
N GLN A 25 -12.64 -8.39 -3.11
CA GLN A 25 -13.04 -9.51 -2.27
C GLN A 25 -11.83 -9.97 -1.45
N CYS A 26 -11.96 -10.02 -0.14
CA CYS A 26 -10.94 -10.62 0.72
C CYS A 26 -11.59 -11.30 1.92
N SER A 27 -11.25 -12.57 2.14
CA SER A 27 -11.57 -13.30 3.36
C SER A 27 -10.27 -13.76 4.01
N ALA A 28 -9.89 -13.10 5.10
CA ALA A 28 -8.70 -13.49 5.84
C ALA A 28 -8.93 -14.88 6.49
N PRO A 29 -8.01 -15.85 6.30
CA PRO A 29 -8.19 -17.20 6.82
C PRO A 29 -8.12 -17.23 8.35
N SER A 30 -8.64 -18.30 8.95
CA SER A 30 -8.58 -18.54 10.39
C SER A 30 -7.16 -18.83 10.88
N SER A 31 -6.35 -19.48 10.05
CA SER A 31 -4.92 -19.70 10.24
C SER A 31 -4.11 -18.98 9.16
N VAL A 32 -2.96 -18.45 9.52
CA VAL A 32 -2.04 -17.80 8.57
C VAL A 32 -0.87 -18.71 8.28
N GLU A 33 -0.30 -18.54 7.09
CA GLU A 33 0.95 -19.22 6.70
C GLU A 33 2.06 -18.89 7.71
N ARG A 34 2.90 -19.90 7.98
CA ARG A 34 4.08 -19.72 8.84
C ARG A 34 5.10 -18.88 8.08
N VAL A 35 5.50 -17.78 8.69
CA VAL A 35 6.57 -16.91 8.16
C VAL A 35 7.95 -17.45 8.51
N HIS A 36 8.92 -17.14 7.65
CA HIS A 36 10.34 -17.37 7.86
C HIS A 36 11.03 -16.08 8.30
N GLN A 37 12.12 -16.21 9.05
CA GLN A 37 12.89 -15.05 9.50
C GLN A 37 13.51 -14.35 8.28
N ASP A 38 13.38 -13.02 8.24
CA ASP A 38 13.96 -12.18 7.20
C ASP A 38 15.16 -11.44 7.79
N LEU A 39 16.34 -11.66 7.21
CA LEU A 39 17.63 -11.23 7.74
C LEU A 39 18.38 -10.39 6.69
N PRO A 40 19.26 -9.47 7.11
CA PRO A 40 20.17 -8.79 6.20
C PRO A 40 20.99 -9.79 5.37
N SER A 41 21.32 -9.38 4.15
CA SER A 41 22.20 -10.12 3.25
C SER A 41 23.30 -9.20 2.71
N GLU A 42 24.25 -9.76 1.95
CA GLU A 42 25.28 -8.94 1.28
C GLU A 42 24.68 -7.91 0.31
N SER A 43 23.61 -8.29 -0.40
CA SER A 43 22.91 -7.39 -1.33
C SER A 43 21.96 -6.41 -0.64
N GLN A 44 21.53 -6.72 0.59
CA GLN A 44 20.67 -5.87 1.42
C GLN A 44 21.22 -5.78 2.85
N PRO A 45 22.36 -5.11 3.06
CA PRO A 45 23.05 -5.10 4.34
C PRO A 45 22.33 -4.21 5.35
N LYS A 46 22.56 -4.46 6.65
CA LYS A 46 22.09 -3.58 7.72
C LYS A 46 22.58 -2.15 7.52
N ARG A 47 21.67 -1.18 7.56
CA ARG A 47 21.98 0.25 7.45
C ARG A 47 21.22 1.02 8.53
N VAL A 48 21.95 1.60 9.47
CA VAL A 48 21.38 2.41 10.56
C VAL A 48 21.75 3.86 10.33
N ILE A 49 20.82 4.61 9.74
CA ILE A 49 20.98 6.04 9.45
C ILE A 49 19.71 6.80 9.87
N PRO A 50 19.77 8.13 10.08
CA PRO A 50 18.61 8.91 10.46
C PRO A 50 17.50 8.89 9.40
N ILE A 51 16.25 8.75 9.85
CA ILE A 51 15.06 8.87 8.99
C ILE A 51 14.84 10.33 8.58
N GLY A 52 14.84 10.59 7.27
CA GLY A 52 14.56 11.89 6.67
C GLY A 52 13.12 12.02 6.14
N SER A 53 12.52 10.92 5.71
CA SER A 53 11.15 10.85 5.16
C SER A 53 10.61 9.43 5.20
N TYR A 54 9.42 9.23 4.64
CA TYR A 54 8.89 7.91 4.37
C TYR A 54 8.36 7.82 2.94
N THR A 55 8.34 6.61 2.42
CA THR A 55 7.63 6.22 1.20
C THR A 55 6.55 5.22 1.56
N LEU A 56 5.31 5.47 1.14
CA LEU A 56 4.24 4.49 1.17
C LEU A 56 4.15 3.85 -0.21
N ALA A 57 4.50 2.58 -0.31
CA ALA A 57 4.53 1.84 -1.57
C ALA A 57 3.24 1.05 -1.76
N ILE A 58 2.59 1.24 -2.91
CA ILE A 58 1.30 0.63 -3.25
C ILE A 58 1.46 -0.15 -4.56
N THR A 59 1.15 -1.44 -4.52
CA THR A 59 1.22 -2.34 -5.68
C THR A 59 -0.11 -2.39 -6.42
N TRP A 60 -0.07 -2.50 -7.75
CA TRP A 60 -1.23 -2.86 -8.55
C TRP A 60 -1.34 -4.39 -8.69
N ALA A 61 -2.18 -5.02 -7.86
CA ALA A 61 -2.22 -6.48 -7.71
C ALA A 61 -2.53 -7.26 -9.00
N PRO A 62 -3.41 -6.80 -9.92
CA PRO A 62 -3.60 -7.50 -11.19
C PRO A 62 -2.31 -7.66 -11.99
N GLN A 63 -1.46 -6.62 -12.04
CA GLN A 63 -0.17 -6.71 -12.72
C GLN A 63 0.77 -7.65 -11.96
N TYR A 64 0.86 -7.51 -10.63
CA TYR A 64 1.66 -8.41 -9.81
C TYR A 64 1.28 -9.87 -10.03
N CYS A 65 -0.02 -10.20 -10.02
CA CYS A 65 -0.49 -11.57 -10.20
C CYS A 65 -0.28 -12.11 -11.61
N ARG A 66 -0.28 -11.25 -12.64
CA ARG A 66 0.12 -11.68 -13.99
C ARG A 66 1.57 -12.15 -14.02
N ASP A 67 2.45 -11.50 -13.27
CA ASP A 67 3.90 -11.76 -13.32
C ASP A 67 4.33 -12.80 -12.27
N ASN A 68 3.53 -13.01 -11.21
CA ASN A 68 3.93 -13.77 -10.02
C ASN A 68 2.86 -14.78 -9.54
N GLY A 69 1.75 -14.94 -10.26
CA GLY A 69 0.62 -15.77 -9.81
C GLY A 69 0.98 -17.24 -9.58
N ASP A 70 1.91 -17.77 -10.37
CA ASP A 70 2.39 -19.16 -10.25
C ASP A 70 3.45 -19.36 -9.17
N ARG A 71 3.90 -18.29 -8.50
CA ARG A 71 4.91 -18.41 -7.44
C ARG A 71 4.30 -19.03 -6.18
N PRO A 72 5.04 -19.91 -5.47
CA PRO A 72 4.65 -20.35 -4.14
C PRO A 72 4.37 -19.15 -3.22
N GLY A 73 3.29 -19.22 -2.44
CA GLY A 73 2.86 -18.13 -1.54
C GLY A 73 2.00 -17.04 -2.19
N SER A 74 1.83 -17.03 -3.53
CA SER A 74 0.96 -16.06 -4.22
C SER A 74 -0.53 -16.42 -4.18
N ALA A 75 -0.89 -17.64 -3.77
CA ALA A 75 -2.26 -18.15 -3.85
C ALA A 75 -3.28 -17.26 -3.11
N PHE A 76 -2.92 -16.69 -1.96
CA PHE A 76 -3.82 -15.80 -1.22
C PHE A 76 -4.16 -14.52 -2.00
N GLN A 77 -3.18 -13.91 -2.68
CA GLN A 77 -3.35 -12.68 -3.45
C GLN A 77 -3.91 -12.92 -4.86
N CYS A 78 -3.52 -14.01 -5.49
CA CYS A 78 -3.72 -14.24 -6.93
C CYS A 78 -4.67 -15.40 -7.25
N GLY A 79 -5.12 -16.16 -6.24
CA GLY A 79 -6.08 -17.24 -6.39
C GLY A 79 -7.50 -16.77 -6.68
N ALA A 80 -8.42 -17.72 -6.86
CA ALA A 80 -9.81 -17.43 -7.21
C ALA A 80 -10.63 -16.85 -6.05
N GLU A 81 -10.26 -17.15 -4.80
CA GLU A 81 -11.03 -16.82 -3.59
C GLU A 81 -10.96 -15.34 -3.21
N ASN A 82 -9.85 -14.67 -3.54
CA ASN A 82 -9.65 -13.26 -3.24
C ASN A 82 -9.37 -12.47 -4.53
N ARG A 83 -9.76 -11.20 -4.52
CA ARG A 83 -9.61 -10.28 -5.65
C ARG A 83 -9.13 -8.94 -5.12
N PHE A 84 -7.91 -8.56 -5.52
CA PHE A 84 -7.29 -7.31 -5.08
C PHE A 84 -7.15 -6.32 -6.24
N GLY A 85 -7.36 -5.03 -5.94
CA GLY A 85 -6.99 -3.93 -6.83
C GLY A 85 -5.61 -3.41 -6.47
N PHE A 86 -5.57 -2.21 -5.89
CA PHE A 86 -4.35 -1.77 -5.21
C PHE A 86 -4.19 -2.51 -3.89
N THR A 87 -2.94 -2.75 -3.49
CA THR A 87 -2.57 -3.34 -2.19
C THR A 87 -1.40 -2.58 -1.61
N LEU A 88 -1.30 -2.54 -0.29
CA LEU A 88 -0.14 -1.96 0.38
C LEU A 88 1.04 -2.92 0.24
N HIS A 89 2.13 -2.46 -0.37
CA HIS A 89 3.41 -3.14 -0.29
C HIS A 89 4.00 -2.88 1.10
N GLY A 90 4.21 -1.61 1.44
CA GLY A 90 4.89 -1.27 2.69
C GLY A 90 5.00 0.22 2.99
N LEU A 91 5.45 0.50 4.22
CA LEU A 91 5.83 1.84 4.67
C LEU A 91 7.33 1.86 4.93
N TRP A 92 8.08 2.57 4.11
CA TRP A 92 9.53 2.53 4.09
C TRP A 92 10.10 3.83 4.67
N PRO A 93 10.85 3.78 5.78
CA PRO A 93 11.62 4.94 6.19
C PRO A 93 12.75 5.19 5.19
N ASP A 94 12.84 6.42 4.71
CA ASP A 94 13.90 6.91 3.83
C ASP A 94 14.90 7.74 4.63
N GLY A 95 16.15 7.81 4.18
CA GLY A 95 17.15 8.70 4.75
C GLY A 95 16.96 10.16 4.34
N VAL A 96 17.86 11.02 4.79
CA VAL A 96 17.92 12.43 4.34
C VAL A 96 18.45 12.54 2.91
N GLY A 97 19.34 11.62 2.53
CA GLY A 97 19.92 11.51 1.18
C GLY A 97 19.29 10.37 0.36
N LYS A 98 20.03 9.85 -0.61
CA LYS A 98 19.61 8.76 -1.50
C LYS A 98 19.55 7.38 -0.82
N ASP A 99 20.15 7.26 0.35
CA ASP A 99 20.22 6.04 1.13
C ASP A 99 19.04 5.93 2.09
N TRP A 100 18.68 4.70 2.47
CA TRP A 100 17.59 4.41 3.40
C TRP A 100 18.05 3.52 4.54
N PRO A 101 17.52 3.71 5.76
CA PRO A 101 17.74 2.76 6.84
C PRO A 101 17.07 1.41 6.51
N GLN A 102 17.74 0.31 6.85
CA GLN A 102 17.17 -1.03 6.72
C GLN A 102 17.75 -1.99 7.74
N TYR A 103 16.92 -2.95 8.19
CA TYR A 103 17.29 -3.98 9.17
C TYR A 103 17.94 -3.42 10.44
N CYS A 104 17.36 -2.35 11.00
CA CYS A 104 18.04 -1.54 12.01
C CYS A 104 18.24 -2.25 13.35
N ARG A 105 17.40 -3.24 13.67
CA ARG A 105 17.49 -4.12 14.83
C ARG A 105 17.01 -5.52 14.45
N GLU A 106 17.28 -6.48 15.31
CA GLU A 106 16.76 -7.83 15.16
C GLU A 106 15.22 -7.81 15.13
N ALA A 107 14.67 -8.52 14.16
CA ALA A 107 13.24 -8.56 13.92
C ALA A 107 12.61 -9.73 14.67
N GLU A 108 11.68 -9.44 15.59
CA GLU A 108 10.75 -10.45 16.08
C GLU A 108 9.86 -10.97 14.93
N PHE A 109 9.39 -12.21 15.05
CA PHE A 109 8.35 -12.71 14.14
C PHE A 109 7.08 -11.86 14.29
N VAL A 110 6.48 -11.48 13.17
CA VAL A 110 5.18 -10.81 13.18
C VAL A 110 4.14 -11.77 13.77
N PRO A 111 3.43 -11.41 14.85
CA PRO A 111 2.50 -12.33 15.48
C PRO A 111 1.36 -12.72 14.52
N PRO A 112 0.92 -14.00 14.49
CA PRO A 112 -0.16 -14.45 13.61
C PRO A 112 -1.44 -13.60 13.64
N PRO A 113 -1.91 -13.09 14.81
CA PRO A 113 -3.07 -12.20 14.84
C PRO A 113 -2.83 -10.88 14.09
N VAL A 114 -1.61 -10.35 14.13
CA VAL A 114 -1.23 -9.13 13.40
C VAL A 114 -1.19 -9.43 11.90
N ILE A 115 -0.58 -10.55 11.49
CA ILE A 115 -0.59 -10.97 10.08
C ILE A 115 -2.02 -11.04 9.56
N ARG A 116 -2.89 -11.80 10.24
CA ARG A 116 -4.28 -11.99 9.84
C ARG A 116 -5.04 -10.66 9.70
N ALA A 117 -4.84 -9.73 10.63
CA ALA A 117 -5.48 -8.41 10.60
C ALA A 117 -5.09 -7.56 9.38
N HIS A 118 -3.91 -7.80 8.80
CA HIS A 118 -3.35 -6.99 7.71
C HIS A 118 -3.29 -7.70 6.36
N LEU A 119 -3.64 -9.00 6.27
CA LEU A 119 -3.64 -9.75 5.03
C LEU A 119 -4.53 -9.14 3.92
N CYS A 120 -5.69 -8.57 4.26
CA CYS A 120 -6.53 -7.92 3.25
C CYS A 120 -5.99 -6.55 2.78
N THR A 121 -4.91 -6.06 3.38
CA THR A 121 -4.21 -4.82 2.99
C THR A 121 -2.91 -5.15 2.25
N THR A 122 -2.13 -6.08 2.80
CA THR A 122 -0.87 -6.62 2.27
C THR A 122 -1.02 -8.15 2.17
N PRO A 123 -1.40 -8.69 1.00
CA PRO A 123 -1.88 -10.06 0.86
C PRO A 123 -0.76 -11.11 0.76
N SER A 124 0.22 -11.03 1.67
CA SER A 124 1.25 -12.04 1.84
C SER A 124 1.80 -11.99 3.27
N ALA A 125 1.74 -13.14 3.96
CA ALA A 125 2.28 -13.26 5.31
C ALA A 125 3.80 -13.04 5.32
N GLN A 126 4.51 -13.61 4.35
CA GLN A 126 5.96 -13.44 4.25
C GLN A 126 6.34 -11.99 3.88
N LEU A 127 5.53 -11.31 3.05
CA LEU A 127 5.76 -9.89 2.78
C LEU A 127 5.59 -9.05 4.04
N LEU A 128 4.57 -9.31 4.86
CA LEU A 128 4.42 -8.65 6.16
C LEU A 128 5.66 -8.89 7.04
N GLN A 129 6.20 -10.11 7.09
CA GLN A 129 7.44 -10.35 7.83
C GLN A 129 8.63 -9.57 7.26
N HIS A 130 8.77 -9.50 5.94
CA HIS A 130 9.82 -8.73 5.25
C HIS A 130 9.74 -7.24 5.59
N GLU A 131 8.55 -6.65 5.43
CA GLU A 131 8.31 -5.23 5.68
C GLU A 131 8.61 -4.85 7.13
N TRP A 132 8.24 -5.71 8.08
CA TRP A 132 8.63 -5.51 9.46
C TRP A 132 10.14 -5.54 9.63
N ALA A 133 10.78 -6.63 9.19
CA ALA A 133 12.20 -6.87 9.45
C ALA A 133 13.09 -5.80 8.81
N LYS A 134 12.83 -5.47 7.54
CA LYS A 134 13.63 -4.54 6.76
C LYS A 134 13.31 -3.09 7.10
N HIS A 135 12.04 -2.73 7.23
CA HIS A 135 11.61 -1.33 7.31
C HIS A 135 11.06 -0.95 8.69
N GLY A 136 10.14 -1.75 9.24
CA GLY A 136 9.50 -1.49 10.52
C GLY A 136 10.47 -1.46 11.71
N THR A 137 11.51 -2.31 11.69
CA THR A 137 12.56 -2.33 12.73
C THR A 137 13.30 -1.00 12.86
N CYS A 138 13.34 -0.18 11.81
CA CYS A 138 14.00 1.12 11.77
C CYS A 138 13.19 2.26 12.39
N MET A 139 11.89 2.06 12.65
CA MET A 139 11.04 3.09 13.26
C MET A 139 11.17 3.05 14.79
N PRO A 140 11.72 4.10 15.44
CA PRO A 140 11.96 4.08 16.88
C PRO A 140 10.68 3.89 17.69
N GLY A 141 10.69 2.95 18.64
CA GLY A 141 9.56 2.67 19.52
C GLY A 141 8.42 1.86 18.92
N TYR A 142 8.45 1.57 17.61
CA TYR A 142 7.42 0.77 16.96
C TYR A 142 7.54 -0.72 17.32
N ARG A 143 6.41 -1.43 17.34
CA ARG A 143 6.30 -2.90 17.31
C ARG A 143 5.51 -3.34 16.07
N PRO A 144 5.49 -4.62 15.66
CA PRO A 144 4.81 -5.05 14.43
C PRO A 144 3.37 -4.52 14.34
N ALA A 145 2.59 -4.67 15.40
CA ALA A 145 1.20 -4.20 15.43
C ALA A 145 1.06 -2.69 15.18
N GLN A 146 1.92 -1.87 15.79
CA GLN A 146 1.89 -0.42 15.61
C GLN A 146 2.35 -0.01 14.20
N TYR A 147 3.35 -0.71 13.66
CA TYR A 147 3.87 -0.49 12.31
C TYR A 147 2.77 -0.76 11.28
N PHE A 148 2.16 -1.94 11.31
CA PHE A 148 1.11 -2.26 10.35
C PHE A 148 -0.18 -1.45 10.55
N ALA A 149 -0.54 -1.10 11.79
CA ALA A 149 -1.65 -0.18 12.02
C ALA A 149 -1.40 1.21 11.40
N GLN A 150 -0.19 1.76 11.56
CA GLN A 150 0.21 3.02 10.92
C GLN A 150 0.18 2.91 9.39
N SER A 151 0.78 1.87 8.84
CA SER A 151 0.86 1.63 7.39
C SER A 151 -0.54 1.48 6.79
N ALA A 152 -1.40 0.64 7.39
CA ALA A 152 -2.78 0.45 6.96
C ALA A 152 -3.62 1.71 7.11
N ALA A 153 -3.41 2.52 8.15
CA ALA A 153 -4.12 3.79 8.34
C ALA A 153 -3.73 4.85 7.29
N LEU A 154 -2.49 4.86 6.81
CA LEU A 154 -2.06 5.73 5.72
C LEU A 154 -2.65 5.27 4.39
N TYR A 155 -2.58 3.97 4.13
CA TYR A 155 -3.14 3.34 2.94
C TYR A 155 -4.67 3.51 2.83
N GLY A 156 -5.40 3.30 3.93
CA GLY A 156 -6.86 3.42 3.98
C GLY A 156 -7.39 4.85 3.78
N LYS A 157 -6.52 5.88 3.84
CA LYS A 157 -6.88 7.26 3.49
C LYS A 157 -6.84 7.51 1.98
N LEU A 158 -6.21 6.62 1.21
CA LEU A 158 -6.09 6.78 -0.24
C LEU A 158 -7.40 6.45 -0.94
N ARG A 159 -7.66 7.18 -2.02
CA ARG A 159 -8.73 6.93 -2.97
C ARG A 159 -8.07 6.63 -4.31
N PHE A 160 -8.56 5.62 -5.01
CA PHE A 160 -7.95 5.20 -6.27
C PHE A 160 -8.86 5.56 -7.45
N PRO A 161 -8.28 5.92 -8.62
CA PRO A 161 -9.06 6.20 -9.82
C PRO A 161 -9.69 4.90 -10.36
N ASP A 162 -10.67 5.06 -11.25
CA ASP A 162 -11.23 3.93 -12.00
C ASP A 162 -10.18 3.35 -12.95
N MET A 163 -9.64 2.20 -12.56
CA MET A 163 -8.59 1.51 -13.30
C MET A 163 -9.10 0.83 -14.58
N ASP A 164 -10.40 0.52 -14.66
CA ASP A 164 -10.99 -0.01 -15.89
C ASP A 164 -11.03 1.08 -16.96
N ALA A 165 -11.56 2.26 -16.60
CA ALA A 165 -11.56 3.42 -17.49
C ALA A 165 -10.12 3.83 -17.87
N ALA A 166 -9.21 3.88 -16.90
CA ALA A 166 -7.80 4.21 -17.12
C ALA A 166 -7.16 3.29 -18.18
N SER A 167 -7.44 1.98 -18.12
CA SER A 167 -6.88 0.98 -19.03
C SER A 167 -7.28 1.14 -20.51
N ARG A 168 -8.37 1.88 -20.79
CA ARG A 168 -8.92 2.07 -22.14
C ARG A 168 -8.44 3.37 -22.79
N THR A 169 -7.54 4.10 -22.15
CA THR A 169 -7.03 5.39 -22.63
C THR A 169 -5.52 5.33 -22.85
N LEU A 170 -5.00 6.22 -23.69
CA LEU A 170 -3.55 6.43 -23.78
C LEU A 170 -3.08 7.13 -22.49
N LEU A 171 -2.37 6.38 -21.66
CA LEU A 171 -1.83 6.89 -20.40
C LEU A 171 -0.33 7.16 -20.49
N THR A 172 0.07 8.23 -19.83
CA THR A 172 1.45 8.49 -19.42
C THR A 172 1.54 8.46 -17.91
N ALA A 173 2.76 8.34 -17.37
CA ALA A 173 3.00 8.44 -15.93
C ALA A 173 2.44 9.75 -15.33
N ALA A 174 2.60 10.89 -16.01
CA ALA A 174 2.05 12.18 -15.57
C ALA A 174 0.52 12.19 -15.56
N ARG A 175 -0.12 11.62 -16.60
CA ARG A 175 -1.59 11.57 -16.66
C ARG A 175 -2.14 10.66 -15.57
N PHE A 176 -1.50 9.53 -15.32
CA PHE A 176 -1.87 8.64 -14.22
C PHE A 176 -1.69 9.32 -12.85
N ALA A 177 -0.56 10.00 -12.61
CA ALA A 177 -0.32 10.75 -11.38
C ALA A 177 -1.37 11.86 -11.17
N ALA A 178 -1.84 12.51 -12.24
CA ALA A 178 -2.93 13.48 -12.18
C ALA A 178 -4.28 12.84 -11.81
N LEU A 179 -4.60 11.64 -12.31
CA LEU A 179 -5.79 10.89 -11.90
C LEU A 179 -5.75 10.54 -10.41
N MET A 180 -4.60 10.04 -9.94
CA MET A 180 -4.37 9.75 -8.53
C MET A 180 -4.50 11.01 -7.66
N ALA A 181 -3.85 12.11 -8.03
CA ALA A 181 -3.95 13.36 -7.30
C ALA A 181 -5.38 13.91 -7.27
N GLY A 182 -6.12 13.84 -8.38
CA GLY A 182 -7.51 14.27 -8.46
C GLY A 182 -8.45 13.48 -7.54
N ALA A 183 -8.15 12.20 -7.27
CA ALA A 183 -8.91 11.38 -6.34
C ALA A 183 -8.60 11.69 -4.85
N ASN A 184 -7.44 12.29 -4.55
CA ASN A 184 -6.90 12.41 -3.19
C ASN A 184 -6.66 13.87 -2.77
N PRO A 185 -7.53 14.46 -1.93
CA PRO A 185 -7.32 15.81 -1.42
C PRO A 185 -5.95 15.97 -0.75
N GLY A 186 -5.23 17.02 -1.14
CA GLY A 186 -3.90 17.35 -0.62
C GLY A 186 -2.73 16.60 -1.27
N LEU A 187 -2.97 15.53 -2.04
CA LEU A 187 -1.95 14.84 -2.83
C LEU A 187 -1.75 15.56 -4.16
N LYS A 188 -0.49 15.79 -4.55
CA LYS A 188 -0.13 16.38 -5.84
C LYS A 188 0.67 15.38 -6.69
N PRO A 189 0.69 15.52 -8.03
CA PRO A 189 1.43 14.60 -8.90
C PRO A 189 2.92 14.49 -8.58
N ASP A 190 3.56 15.56 -8.08
CA ASP A 190 4.98 15.57 -7.70
C ASP A 190 5.28 14.99 -6.31
N MET A 191 4.23 14.57 -5.59
CA MET A 191 4.28 13.90 -4.29
C MET A 191 4.16 12.38 -4.41
N MET A 192 4.19 11.86 -5.64
CA MET A 192 4.29 10.43 -5.90
C MET A 192 5.29 10.11 -7.02
N ARG A 193 5.70 8.85 -7.08
CA ARG A 193 6.37 8.23 -8.22
C ARG A 193 5.51 7.09 -8.73
N VAL A 194 5.47 6.97 -10.06
CA VAL A 194 4.77 5.87 -10.75
C VAL A 194 5.85 4.96 -11.31
N THR A 195 5.79 3.67 -11.01
CA THR A 195 6.72 2.67 -11.53
C THR A 195 5.98 1.74 -12.49
N ALA A 196 6.76 1.10 -13.36
CA ALA A 196 6.23 0.12 -14.27
C ALA A 196 7.24 -0.99 -14.50
N THR A 197 6.72 -2.14 -14.93
CA THR A 197 7.54 -3.24 -15.45
C THR A 197 8.34 -2.77 -16.67
N LYS A 198 9.33 -3.56 -17.08
CA LYS A 198 10.12 -3.27 -18.30
C LYS A 198 9.25 -3.11 -19.55
N GLN A 199 8.09 -3.76 -19.58
CA GLN A 199 7.13 -3.70 -20.68
C GLN A 199 6.15 -2.51 -20.54
N GLY A 200 6.30 -1.64 -19.55
CA GLY A 200 5.50 -0.43 -19.37
C GLY A 200 4.14 -0.65 -18.70
N TRP A 201 3.94 -1.76 -17.96
CA TRP A 201 2.72 -1.99 -17.19
C TRP A 201 2.86 -1.46 -15.78
N LEU A 202 1.84 -0.77 -15.25
CA LEU A 202 1.83 -0.23 -13.89
C LEU A 202 2.19 -1.32 -12.88
N ASP A 203 3.25 -1.08 -12.12
CA ASP A 203 3.76 -1.98 -11.09
C ASP A 203 3.38 -1.42 -9.72
N GLU A 204 3.95 -0.27 -9.36
CA GLU A 204 3.70 0.40 -8.10
C GLU A 204 3.50 1.92 -8.22
N ILE A 205 2.96 2.46 -7.13
CA ILE A 205 2.92 3.89 -6.84
C ILE A 205 3.65 4.09 -5.51
N TRP A 206 4.59 5.03 -5.48
CA TRP A 206 5.31 5.39 -4.26
C TRP A 206 4.88 6.79 -3.84
N ILE A 207 4.16 6.91 -2.73
CA ILE A 207 3.71 8.19 -2.19
C ILE A 207 4.74 8.68 -1.17
N CYS A 208 5.22 9.90 -1.35
CA CYS A 208 6.27 10.47 -0.54
C CYS A 208 5.70 11.24 0.65
N LEU A 209 6.21 10.95 1.83
CA LEU A 209 5.71 11.46 3.10
C LEU A 209 6.83 12.14 3.90
N ASP A 210 6.52 13.23 4.59
CA ASP A 210 7.42 13.83 5.56
C ASP A 210 7.50 12.99 6.85
N ARG A 211 8.36 13.40 7.79
CA ARG A 211 8.54 12.69 9.07
C ARG A 211 7.29 12.67 9.96
N ARG A 212 6.25 13.43 9.61
CA ARG A 212 4.93 13.48 10.27
C ARG A 212 3.86 12.76 9.43
N PHE A 213 4.28 11.97 8.44
CA PHE A 213 3.42 11.23 7.51
C PHE A 213 2.48 12.10 6.66
N ARG A 214 2.83 13.38 6.42
CA ARG A 214 2.09 14.25 5.52
C ARG A 214 2.67 14.16 4.11
N TYR A 215 1.83 14.28 3.10
CA TYR A 215 2.31 14.31 1.71
C TYR A 215 3.37 15.39 1.52
N ARG A 216 4.45 15.02 0.85
CA ARG A 216 5.54 15.92 0.49
C ARG A 216 5.96 15.65 -0.94
N ARG A 217 6.63 16.61 -1.55
CA ARG A 217 7.29 16.41 -2.83
C ARG A 217 8.31 15.28 -2.71
N CYS A 218 8.27 14.35 -3.66
CA CYS A 218 9.24 13.26 -3.72
C CYS A 218 10.63 13.81 -4.05
N PRO A 219 11.69 13.31 -3.38
CA PRO A 219 13.06 13.68 -3.70
C PRO A 219 13.43 13.43 -5.17
N VAL A 220 14.33 14.25 -5.71
CA VAL A 220 14.76 14.15 -7.12
C VAL A 220 15.50 12.85 -7.44
N HIS A 221 16.16 12.25 -6.44
CA HIS A 221 16.90 11.00 -6.59
C HIS A 221 15.99 9.76 -6.50
N GLN A 222 14.73 9.92 -6.10
CA GLN A 222 13.80 8.81 -6.04
C GLN A 222 13.37 8.45 -7.47
N GLY A 223 13.52 7.17 -7.82
CA GLY A 223 13.26 6.64 -9.14
C GLY A 223 11.78 6.70 -9.55
N GLY A 224 11.44 5.95 -10.60
CA GLY A 224 10.11 5.96 -11.23
C GLY A 224 10.20 6.44 -12.68
N LEU A 225 9.07 6.34 -13.37
CA LEU A 225 8.97 6.71 -14.77
C LEU A 225 9.13 8.22 -14.98
N ALA A 226 9.72 8.59 -16.10
CA ALA A 226 9.66 9.97 -16.58
C ALA A 226 8.20 10.37 -16.84
N PRO A 227 7.82 11.66 -16.64
CA PRO A 227 6.43 12.10 -16.78
C PRO A 227 5.74 11.72 -18.11
N ALA A 228 6.48 11.78 -19.22
CA ALA A 228 5.97 11.46 -20.55
C ALA A 228 6.00 9.96 -20.92
N ALA A 229 6.56 9.11 -20.05
CA ALA A 229 6.67 7.68 -20.34
C ALA A 229 5.27 7.05 -20.49
N PRO A 230 5.04 6.23 -21.53
CA PRO A 230 3.80 5.48 -21.69
C PRO A 230 3.57 4.54 -20.52
N LEU A 231 2.30 4.38 -20.12
CA LEU A 231 1.89 3.49 -19.03
C LEU A 231 0.69 2.66 -19.48
N LYS A 232 0.73 1.35 -19.19
CA LYS A 232 -0.36 0.41 -19.45
C LYS A 232 -0.94 -0.12 -18.15
N ILE A 233 -2.24 -0.36 -18.12
CA ILE A 233 -2.93 -0.92 -16.96
C ILE A 233 -3.44 -2.31 -17.31
N TRP A 234 -2.95 -3.33 -16.62
CA TRP A 234 -3.48 -4.69 -16.74
C TRP A 234 -4.70 -4.85 -15.84
N ARG A 235 -5.77 -5.50 -16.33
CA ARG A 235 -7.04 -5.63 -15.59
C ARG A 235 -7.31 -7.03 -15.03
N GLY A 236 -6.36 -7.94 -15.16
CA GLY A 236 -6.58 -9.36 -14.92
C GLY A 236 -7.02 -10.10 -16.19
N ALA A 237 -6.97 -11.44 -16.14
CA ALA A 237 -7.65 -12.27 -17.12
C ALA A 237 -9.16 -12.14 -16.90
N ARG A 238 -9.93 -12.07 -18.00
CA ARG A 238 -11.41 -12.10 -17.93
C ARG A 238 -11.90 -13.46 -17.49
#